data_AF-A0A401U1A7-F1
#
_entry.id   AF-A0A401U1A7-F1
#
_cell.length_a   1.000
_cell.length_b   1.000
_cell.length_c   1.000
_cell.angle_alpha   90.00
_cell.angle_beta   90.00
_cell.angle_gamma   90.00
#
_symmetry.space_group_name_H-M   'P 1'
#
loop_
_entity.id
_entity.type
_entity.pdbx_description
1 polymer ?
#
loop_
_entity_poly.entity_id
_entity_poly.type
_entity_poly.pdbx_seq_one_letter_code
_entity_poly.pdbx_strand_id
1 'polypeptide(L)'
;MRILHGPVNVGNQPWVLSRAERQLGASSDVVVRNDTWLGYAADRMLAGKNAGFLETAIRSAAFGLKNQWRYDVLHYYFGQTFLSPGFPLSAPGSVLSRPSLITDLINKLGAADLHA
;
A
#
# COMPACT_ATOMS: atom_id res chain seq x y z
N MET A 1 23.85 1.67 -4.20
CA MET A 1 22.75 0.71 -3.99
C MET A 1 21.51 1.46 -3.51
N ARG A 2 20.35 1.13 -4.05
CA ARG A 2 19.05 1.74 -3.77
C ARG A 2 18.14 0.73 -3.08
N ILE A 3 17.69 1.04 -1.88
CA ILE A 3 16.94 0.15 -0.99
C ILE A 3 15.57 0.78 -0.74
N LEU A 4 14.51 -0.02 -0.88
CA LEU A 4 13.15 0.38 -0.52
C LEU A 4 12.67 -0.47 0.65
N HIS A 5 12.34 0.19 1.75
CA HIS A 5 11.67 -0.40 2.90
C HIS A 5 10.17 -0.11 2.83
N GLY A 6 9.36 -1.12 3.12
CA GLY A 6 7.92 -0.96 3.19
C GLY A 6 7.17 -2.29 3.13
N PRO A 7 5.88 -2.30 2.81
CA PRO A 7 4.96 -1.15 2.84
C PRO A 7 4.43 -0.87 4.26
N VAL A 8 4.94 -1.58 5.28
CA VAL A 8 4.49 -1.50 6.69
C VAL A 8 5.61 -0.97 7.57
N ASN A 9 5.28 -0.11 8.53
CA ASN A 9 6.22 0.33 9.56
C ASN A 9 6.18 -0.63 10.77
N VAL A 10 7.33 -1.22 11.13
CA VAL A 10 7.46 -2.18 12.23
C VAL A 10 8.16 -1.51 13.42
N GLY A 11 7.42 -0.79 14.25
CA GLY A 11 7.99 -0.14 15.45
C GLY A 11 9.10 0.86 15.14
N ASN A 12 9.03 1.53 13.97
CA ASN A 12 10.07 2.41 13.44
C ASN A 12 11.43 1.75 13.14
N GLN A 13 11.51 0.41 13.18
CA GLN A 13 12.70 -0.33 12.75
C GLN A 13 13.14 0.00 11.31
N PRO A 14 12.24 0.11 10.30
CA PRO A 14 12.65 0.45 8.94
C PRO A 14 13.33 1.82 8.84
N TRP A 15 12.87 2.78 9.64
CA TRP A 15 13.47 4.11 9.70
C TRP A 15 14.90 4.07 10.22
N VAL A 16 15.11 3.42 11.36
CA VAL A 16 16.45 3.33 11.98
C VAL A 16 17.43 2.63 11.03
N LEU A 17 17.03 1.50 10.45
CA LEU A 17 17.83 0.78 9.45
C LEU A 17 18.18 1.67 8.26
N SER A 18 17.18 2.34 7.69
CA SER A 18 17.37 3.21 6.54
C SER A 18 18.33 4.37 6.84
N ARG A 19 18.29 4.94 8.06
CA ARG A 19 19.25 5.98 8.44
C ARG A 19 20.68 5.44 8.54
N ALA A 20 20.88 4.25 9.10
CA ALA A 20 22.18 3.60 9.15
C ALA A 20 22.71 3.25 7.75
N GLU A 21 21.87 2.71 6.88
CA GLU A 21 22.23 2.42 5.48
C GLU A 21 22.66 3.67 4.71
N ARG A 22 21.97 4.80 4.93
CA ARG A 22 22.38 6.10 4.36
C ARG A 22 23.75 6.54 4.85
N GLN A 23 24.06 6.35 6.13
CA GLN A 23 25.39 6.65 6.68
C GLN A 23 26.50 5.78 6.05
N LEU A 24 26.15 4.58 5.59
CA LEU A 24 27.05 3.68 4.87
C LEU A 24 27.12 3.96 3.35
N GLY A 25 26.46 5.01 2.86
CA GLY A 25 26.51 5.43 1.46
C GLY A 25 25.44 4.82 0.55
N ALA A 26 24.47 4.07 1.09
CA ALA A 26 23.32 3.61 0.31
C ALA A 26 22.25 4.71 0.18
N SER A 27 21.45 4.65 -0.89
CA SER A 27 20.18 5.37 -0.93
C SER A 27 19.12 4.45 -0.36
N SER A 28 18.50 4.80 0.75
CA SER A 28 17.51 3.96 1.42
C SER A 28 16.26 4.75 1.72
N ASP A 29 15.11 4.30 1.22
CA ASP A 29 13.82 5.00 1.36
C ASP A 29 12.84 4.17 2.17
N VAL A 30 12.14 4.82 3.10
CA VAL A 30 11.05 4.21 3.87
C VAL A 30 9.72 4.73 3.35
N VAL A 31 8.97 3.84 2.69
CA VAL A 31 7.63 4.15 2.18
C VAL A 31 6.61 3.26 2.83
N VAL A 32 5.54 3.85 3.35
CA VAL A 32 4.50 3.14 4.10
C VAL A 32 3.12 3.40 3.50
N ARG A 33 2.21 2.42 3.59
CA ARG A 33 0.84 2.58 3.08
C ARG A 33 0.12 3.74 3.76
N ASN A 34 0.14 3.77 5.09
CA ASN A 34 -0.57 4.72 5.92
C ASN A 34 0.16 4.92 7.26
N ASP A 35 -0.26 5.96 7.99
CA ASP A 35 0.25 6.22 9.33
C ASP A 35 -0.23 5.18 10.34
N THR A 36 0.53 5.04 11.42
CA THR A 36 0.06 4.38 12.64
C THR A 36 -0.44 5.42 13.63
N TRP A 37 -1.14 5.00 14.69
CA TRP A 37 -1.53 5.95 15.75
C TRP A 37 -0.33 6.54 16.50
N LEU A 38 0.86 5.99 16.33
CA LEU A 38 2.10 6.41 16.98
C LEU A 38 2.90 7.44 16.17
N GLY A 39 2.52 7.72 14.91
CA GLY A 39 3.19 8.74 14.10
C GLY A 39 4.65 8.39 13.78
N TYR A 40 4.92 7.13 13.43
CA TYR A 40 6.28 6.71 13.11
C TYR A 40 6.82 7.38 11.85
N ALA A 41 8.11 7.72 11.87
CA ALA A 41 8.77 8.40 10.77
C ALA A 41 8.84 7.51 9.51
N ALA A 42 8.65 8.14 8.36
CA ALA A 42 8.83 7.55 7.04
C ALA A 42 9.21 8.66 6.04
N ASP A 43 9.95 8.34 4.99
CA ASP A 43 10.27 9.31 3.93
C ASP A 43 9.02 9.63 3.10
N ARG A 44 8.11 8.65 2.96
CA ARG A 44 6.82 8.86 2.30
C ARG A 44 5.71 8.01 2.90
N MET A 45 4.57 8.64 3.09
CA MET A 45 3.31 8.00 3.40
C MET A 45 2.40 8.06 2.17
N LEU A 46 1.84 6.92 1.76
CA LEU A 46 1.04 6.87 0.53
C LEU A 46 -0.39 7.36 0.75
N ALA A 47 -0.99 7.07 1.90
CA ALA A 47 -2.33 7.45 2.26
C ALA A 47 -2.34 8.08 3.67
N GLY A 48 -3.18 9.09 3.88
CA GLY A 48 -3.29 9.75 5.19
C GLY A 48 -3.95 8.87 6.24
N LYS A 49 -3.88 9.29 7.51
CA LYS A 49 -4.44 8.56 8.66
C LYS A 49 -5.93 8.22 8.53
N ASN A 50 -6.70 9.06 7.83
CA ASN A 50 -8.15 8.90 7.62
C ASN A 50 -8.51 8.32 6.25
N ALA A 51 -7.53 7.87 5.45
CA ALA A 51 -7.80 7.33 4.13
C ALA A 51 -8.52 5.99 4.21
N GLY A 52 -9.48 5.78 3.31
CA GLY A 52 -10.18 4.50 3.19
C GLY A 52 -9.29 3.39 2.65
N PHE A 53 -9.76 2.14 2.79
CA PHE A 53 -9.05 0.98 2.28
C PHE A 53 -8.76 1.04 0.78
N LEU A 54 -9.79 1.35 -0.03
CA LEU A 54 -9.66 1.36 -1.50
C LEU A 54 -8.67 2.43 -1.98
N GLU A 55 -8.73 3.62 -1.39
CA GLU A 55 -7.78 4.69 -1.67
C GLU A 55 -6.35 4.24 -1.34
N THR A 56 -6.15 3.66 -0.17
CA THR A 56 -4.84 3.16 0.27
C THR A 56 -4.31 2.07 -0.67
N ALA A 57 -5.16 1.14 -1.09
CA ALA A 57 -4.82 0.06 -2.00
C ALA A 57 -4.43 0.59 -3.39
N ILE A 58 -5.22 1.49 -3.97
CA ILE A 58 -4.94 2.11 -5.28
C ILE A 58 -3.62 2.89 -5.23
N ARG A 59 -3.42 3.74 -4.22
CA ARG A 59 -2.19 4.52 -4.07
C ARG A 59 -0.96 3.62 -3.86
N SER A 60 -1.12 2.54 -3.10
CA SER A 60 -0.07 1.53 -2.92
C SER A 60 0.28 0.84 -4.23
N ALA A 61 -0.72 0.33 -4.95
CA ALA A 61 -0.51 -0.35 -6.23
C ALA A 61 0.13 0.59 -7.26
N ALA A 62 -0.36 1.84 -7.37
CA ALA A 62 0.21 2.84 -8.26
C ALA A 62 1.68 3.16 -7.91
N PHE A 63 2.02 3.27 -6.62
CA PHE A 63 3.40 3.45 -6.20
C PHE A 63 4.28 2.25 -6.56
N GLY A 64 3.82 1.03 -6.24
CA GLY A 64 4.50 -0.22 -6.56
C GLY A 64 4.77 -0.35 -8.06
N LEU A 65 3.72 -0.20 -8.88
CA LEU A 65 3.77 -0.27 -10.35
C LEU A 65 4.60 0.82 -11.02
N LYS A 66 4.88 1.93 -10.34
CA LYS A 66 5.75 2.99 -10.89
C LYS A 66 7.19 2.90 -10.41
N ASN A 67 7.44 2.42 -9.18
CA ASN A 67 8.72 2.67 -8.51
C ASN A 67 9.51 1.44 -8.12
N GLN A 68 8.93 0.24 -7.99
CA GLN A 68 9.67 -0.89 -7.41
C GLN A 68 10.92 -1.29 -8.23
N TRP A 69 10.88 -1.16 -9.57
CA TRP A 69 12.03 -1.44 -10.44
C TRP A 69 13.12 -0.36 -10.41
N ARG A 70 12.93 0.73 -9.66
CA ARG A 70 13.95 1.78 -9.48
C ARG A 70 14.91 1.47 -8.34
N TYR A 71 14.65 0.40 -7.58
CA TYR A 71 15.45 -0.03 -6.44
C TYR A 71 16.15 -1.34 -6.74
N ASP A 72 17.32 -1.52 -6.16
CA ASP A 72 18.13 -2.74 -6.26
C ASP A 72 17.65 -3.78 -5.23
N VAL A 73 17.19 -3.32 -4.06
CA VAL A 73 16.72 -4.16 -2.95
C VAL A 73 15.32 -3.71 -2.51
N LEU A 74 14.41 -4.67 -2.43
CA LEU A 74 13.06 -4.49 -1.90
C LEU A 74 12.96 -5.18 -0.54
N HIS A 75 13.08 -4.42 0.54
CA HIS A 75 12.95 -4.92 1.90
C HIS A 75 11.51 -4.81 2.37
N TYR A 76 10.74 -5.87 2.08
CA TYR A 76 9.32 -5.94 2.38
C TYR A 76 9.02 -6.58 3.73
N TYR A 77 8.20 -5.92 4.55
CA TYR A 77 7.80 -6.40 5.87
C TYR A 77 6.51 -7.23 5.81
N PHE A 78 6.43 -8.25 6.67
CA PHE A 78 5.28 -9.17 6.81
C PHE A 78 4.88 -9.89 5.51
N GLY A 79 5.83 -10.12 4.59
CA GLY A 79 5.55 -10.74 3.29
C GLY A 79 4.63 -9.90 2.40
N GLN A 80 4.50 -8.60 2.67
CA GLN A 80 3.58 -7.72 1.94
C GLN A 80 4.31 -6.88 0.91
N THR A 81 3.71 -6.68 -0.24
CA THR A 81 4.22 -5.77 -1.28
C THR A 81 3.29 -4.59 -1.45
N PHE A 82 3.75 -3.53 -2.13
CA PHE A 82 2.89 -2.41 -2.53
C PHE A 82 1.79 -2.82 -3.52
N LEU A 83 1.93 -3.95 -4.22
CA LEU A 83 0.94 -4.49 -5.14
C LEU A 83 -0.15 -5.32 -4.44
N SER A 84 0.01 -5.59 -3.15
CA SER A 84 -1.01 -6.21 -2.32
C SER A 84 -1.78 -5.15 -1.53
N PRO A 85 -3.09 -5.32 -1.32
CA PRO A 85 -3.88 -4.45 -0.45
C PRO A 85 -3.50 -4.54 1.04
N GLY A 86 -2.64 -5.48 1.45
CA GLY A 86 -2.20 -5.64 2.84
C GLY A 86 -2.99 -6.67 3.66
N PHE A 87 -3.94 -7.35 3.02
CA PHE A 87 -4.65 -8.51 3.55
C PHE A 87 -5.10 -9.39 2.38
N PRO A 88 -5.42 -10.68 2.60
CA PRO A 88 -5.94 -11.54 1.55
C PRO A 88 -7.16 -10.91 0.88
N LEU A 89 -7.22 -10.94 -0.46
CA LEU A 89 -8.41 -10.51 -1.21
C LEU A 89 -9.65 -11.34 -0.85
N SER A 90 -9.47 -12.52 -0.26
CA SER A 90 -10.52 -13.39 0.26
C SER A 90 -10.84 -13.18 1.74
N ALA A 91 -10.17 -12.26 2.43
CA ALA A 91 -10.41 -12.01 3.86
C ALA A 91 -11.85 -11.53 4.10
N PRO A 92 -12.51 -11.97 5.19
CA PRO A 92 -13.85 -11.48 5.55
C PRO A 92 -13.88 -9.95 5.60
N GLY A 93 -14.75 -9.32 4.80
CA GLY A 93 -14.85 -7.86 4.69
C GLY A 93 -14.11 -7.24 3.49
N SER A 94 -13.42 -8.03 2.68
CA SER A 94 -12.91 -7.55 1.39
C SER A 94 -14.06 -7.26 0.41
N VAL A 95 -13.89 -6.28 -0.48
CA VAL A 95 -14.88 -5.96 -1.54
C VAL A 95 -15.16 -7.18 -2.44
N LEU A 96 -14.15 -8.03 -2.68
CA LEU A 96 -14.23 -9.25 -3.48
C LEU A 96 -14.87 -10.45 -2.75
N SER A 97 -15.01 -10.37 -1.42
CA SER A 97 -15.71 -11.40 -0.62
C SER A 97 -17.23 -11.20 -0.58
N ARG A 98 -17.75 -10.11 -1.17
CA ARG A 98 -19.18 -9.82 -1.26
C ARG A 98 -19.68 -10.04 -2.70
N PRO A 99 -20.20 -11.23 -3.04
CA PRO A 99 -20.73 -11.51 -4.38
C PRO A 99 -21.81 -10.51 -4.82
N SER A 100 -22.54 -9.91 -3.87
CA SER A 100 -23.60 -8.93 -4.16
C SER A 100 -23.12 -7.64 -4.81
N LEU A 101 -21.87 -7.20 -4.61
CA LEU A 101 -21.41 -5.91 -5.14
C LEU A 101 -21.21 -5.91 -6.65
N ILE A 102 -20.80 -7.04 -7.22
CA ILE A 102 -20.70 -7.20 -8.69
C ILE A 102 -22.12 -7.20 -9.27
N THR A 103 -23.04 -7.95 -8.65
CA THR A 103 -24.44 -7.99 -9.07
C THR A 103 -25.12 -6.63 -8.95
N ASP A 104 -24.88 -5.89 -7.86
CA ASP A 104 -25.42 -4.55 -7.64
C ASP A 104 -24.86 -3.53 -8.62
N LEU A 105 -23.57 -3.62 -8.98
CA LEU A 105 -22.96 -2.76 -9.98
C LEU A 105 -23.52 -3.06 -11.39
N ILE A 106 -23.67 -4.34 -11.75
CA ILE A 106 -24.29 -4.76 -13.02
C ILE A 106 -25.74 -4.29 -13.09
N ASN A 107 -26.52 -4.49 -12.02
CA ASN A 107 -27.91 -4.06 -11.97
C ASN A 107 -28.04 -2.54 -12.06
N LYS A 108 -27.13 -1.79 -11.42
CA LYS A 108 -27.14 -0.33 -11.45
C LYS A 108 -26.71 0.25 -12.81
N LEU A 109 -25.80 -0.43 -13.51
CA LEU A 109 -25.43 -0.07 -14.89
C LEU A 109 -26.55 -0.46 -15.88
N GLY A 110 -27.17 -1.63 -15.73
CA GLY A 110 -28.32 -2.05 -16.55
C GLY A 110 -29.57 -1.18 -16.35
N ALA A 111 -29.77 -0.63 -15.15
CA ALA A 111 -30.85 0.32 -14.88
C ALA A 111 -30.59 1.73 -15.45
N ALA A 112 -29.33 2.10 -15.65
CA ALA A 112 -28.97 3.39 -16.26
C ALA A 112 -29.23 3.40 -17.78
N ASP A 113 -29.15 2.26 -18.45
CA ASP A 113 -29.44 2.10 -19.89
C ASP A 113 -30.94 2.01 -20.23
N LEU A 114 -31.83 1.92 -19.23
CA LEU A 114 -33.29 1.82 -19.41
C LEU A 114 -34.03 3.16 -19.29
N HIS A 115 -33.32 4.26 -19.04
CA HIS A 115 -33.88 5.60 -18.88
C HIS A 115 -33.33 6.65 -19.87
N ALA A 116 -32.70 6.22 -20.96
CA ALA A 116 -32.26 7.07 -22.08
C ALA A 116 -33.22 6.95 -23.27
#